data_AF-A0A6C1QNM5-F1
#
_entry.id   AF-A0A6C1QNM5-F1
#
_cell.length_a   1.000
_cell.length_b   1.000
_cell.length_c   1.000
_cell.angle_alpha   90.00
_cell.angle_beta   90.00
_cell.angle_gamma   90.00
#
_symmetry.space_group_name_H-M   'P 1'
#
loop_
_entity.id
_entity.type
_entity.pdbx_description
1 polymer ?
#
loop_
_entity_poly.entity_id
_entity_poly.type
_entity_poly.pdbx_seq_one_letter_code
_entity_poly.pdbx_strand_id
1 'polypeptide(L)'
;LHAAAGVIEGRPPLVAAVLIYAVTLVMNFFIGSASAKAFLMMPILTPLADIVGITRQTAVLAFGFGDGFSNMLYPSNALLLIGLGFTVVSYPKWIAWTIGLQAVMFLVSILFLFLAVALGYGPF
;
A
#
# COMPACT_ATOMS: atom_id res chain seq x y z
N LEU A 1 14.03 -2.20 -3.28
CA LEU A 1 13.70 -0.81 -2.88
C LEU A 1 14.41 0.22 -3.74
N HIS A 2 15.75 0.27 -3.79
CA HIS A 2 16.48 1.23 -4.63
C HIS A 2 16.10 1.16 -6.12
N ALA A 3 16.00 -0.04 -6.69
CA ALA A 3 15.53 -0.23 -8.07
C ALA A 3 14.09 0.28 -8.28
N ALA A 4 13.22 0.13 -7.28
CA ALA A 4 11.85 0.63 -7.35
C ALA A 4 11.80 2.16 -7.30
N ALA A 5 12.65 2.79 -6.47
CA ALA A 5 12.80 4.24 -6.44
C ALA A 5 13.21 4.80 -7.81
N GLY A 6 14.18 4.17 -8.49
CA GLY A 6 14.58 4.57 -9.85
C GLY A 6 13.50 4.40 -10.92
N VAL A 7 12.53 3.49 -10.72
CA VAL A 7 11.36 3.35 -11.63
C VAL A 7 10.31 4.42 -11.37
N ILE A 8 10.21 4.90 -10.12
CA ILE A 8 9.27 5.93 -9.68
C ILE A 8 9.80 7.33 -10.04
N GLU A 9 11.12 7.51 -10.01
CA GLU A 9 11.77 8.77 -10.35
C GLU A 9 11.46 9.21 -11.78
N GLY A 10 11.11 10.50 -11.96
CA GLY A 10 10.72 11.07 -13.26
C GLY A 10 9.33 10.69 -13.76
N ARG A 11 8.53 9.95 -12.99
CA ARG A 11 7.12 9.66 -13.32
C ARG A 11 6.18 10.79 -12.88
N PRO A 12 5.02 10.95 -13.55
CA PRO A 12 4.01 11.90 -13.10
C PRO A 12 3.58 11.64 -11.65
N PRO A 13 3.21 12.69 -10.88
CA PRO A 13 2.89 12.59 -9.45
C PRO A 13 1.88 11.48 -9.11
N LEU A 14 0.81 11.36 -9.91
CA LEU A 14 -0.21 10.32 -9.74
C LEU A 14 0.36 8.91 -9.92
N VAL A 15 1.15 8.71 -10.98
CA VAL A 15 1.78 7.42 -11.29
C VAL A 15 2.76 7.05 -10.19
N ALA A 16 3.52 8.02 -9.68
CA ALA A 16 4.44 7.81 -8.57
C ALA A 16 3.70 7.35 -7.31
N ALA A 17 2.60 8.00 -6.92
CA ALA A 17 1.80 7.59 -5.76
C ALA A 17 1.27 6.15 -5.88
N VAL A 18 0.76 5.77 -7.07
CA VAL A 18 0.28 4.39 -7.34
C VAL A 18 1.43 3.38 -7.33
N LEU A 19 2.60 3.74 -7.83
CA LEU A 19 3.79 2.87 -7.78
C LEU A 19 4.28 2.68 -6.34
N ILE A 20 4.24 3.71 -5.48
CA ILE A 20 4.55 3.58 -4.05
C ILE A 20 3.58 2.60 -3.38
N TYR A 21 2.30 2.70 -3.68
CA TYR A 21 1.29 1.74 -3.24
C TYR A 21 1.63 0.31 -3.70
N ALA A 22 1.97 0.12 -4.99
CA ALA A 22 2.32 -1.19 -5.54
C ALA A 22 3.60 -1.78 -4.92
N VAL A 23 4.65 -0.97 -4.70
CA VAL A 23 5.86 -1.41 -4.00
C VAL A 23 5.53 -1.85 -2.58
N THR A 24 4.64 -1.13 -1.89
CA THR A 24 4.19 -1.52 -0.55
C THR A 24 3.46 -2.87 -0.57
N LEU A 25 2.64 -3.14 -1.58
CA LEU A 25 1.99 -4.45 -1.74
C LEU A 25 3.00 -5.58 -1.92
N VAL A 26 4.04 -5.38 -2.73
CA VAL A 26 5.09 -6.39 -2.90
C VAL A 26 5.85 -6.60 -1.59
N MET A 27 6.19 -5.51 -0.90
CA MET A 27 6.89 -5.57 0.38
C MET A 27 6.07 -6.24 1.47
N ASN A 28 4.73 -6.10 1.50
CA ASN A 28 3.90 -6.77 2.50
C ASN A 28 3.93 -8.31 2.38
N PHE A 29 4.25 -8.83 1.20
CA PHE A 29 4.38 -10.28 1.03
C PHE A 29 5.56 -10.83 1.85
N PHE A 30 6.67 -10.07 1.89
CA PHE A 30 7.90 -10.46 2.59
C PHE A 30 7.94 -9.99 4.04
N ILE A 31 7.35 -8.82 4.35
CA ILE A 31 7.40 -8.20 5.67
C ILE A 31 5.96 -7.89 6.09
N GLY A 32 5.36 -8.77 6.89
CA GLY A 32 3.99 -8.59 7.40
C GLY A 32 3.85 -7.49 8.47
N SER A 33 4.95 -7.02 9.05
CA SER A 33 4.92 -5.95 10.06
C SER A 33 4.92 -4.57 9.41
N ALA A 34 3.84 -3.81 9.65
CA ALA A 34 3.69 -2.44 9.15
C ALA A 34 4.79 -1.50 9.69
N SER A 35 5.12 -1.59 10.98
CA SER A 35 6.16 -0.75 11.59
C SER A 35 7.55 -1.04 11.04
N ALA A 36 7.89 -2.32 10.85
CA ALA A 36 9.17 -2.71 10.27
C ALA A 36 9.31 -2.24 8.81
N LYS A 37 8.24 -2.33 8.01
CA LYS A 37 8.24 -1.78 6.65
C LYS A 37 8.34 -0.28 6.61
N ALA A 38 7.58 0.42 7.44
CA ALA A 38 7.64 1.88 7.52
C ALA A 38 9.07 2.33 7.86
N PHE A 39 9.71 1.68 8.82
CA PHE A 39 11.11 1.95 9.18
C PHE A 39 12.07 1.80 7.99
N LEU A 40 11.87 0.79 7.14
CA LEU A 40 12.72 0.54 5.96
C LEU A 40 12.38 1.44 4.76
N MET A 41 11.10 1.74 4.55
CA MET A 41 10.63 2.41 3.33
C MET A 41 10.59 3.93 3.47
N MET A 42 10.18 4.48 4.62
CA MET A 42 9.97 5.92 4.79
C MET A 42 11.22 6.78 4.53
N PRO A 43 12.43 6.37 4.95
CA PRO A 43 13.65 7.13 4.64
C PRO A 43 13.94 7.25 3.13
N ILE A 44 13.41 6.33 2.32
CA ILE A 44 13.55 6.32 0.85
C ILE A 44 12.36 7.04 0.20
N LEU A 45 11.14 6.78 0.68
CA LEU A 45 9.92 7.35 0.12
C LEU A 45 9.79 8.85 0.36
N THR A 46 10.28 9.35 1.49
CA THR A 46 10.21 10.78 1.84
C THR A 46 10.97 11.66 0.84
N PRO A 47 12.28 11.45 0.60
CA PRO A 47 13.00 12.24 -0.40
C PRO A 47 12.50 11.97 -1.83
N LEU A 48 12.05 10.74 -2.11
CA LEU A 48 11.46 10.42 -3.41
C LEU A 48 10.18 11.22 -3.67
N ALA A 49 9.33 11.39 -2.65
CA ALA A 49 8.10 12.18 -2.74
C ALA A 49 8.40 13.63 -3.15
N ASP A 50 9.40 14.23 -2.52
CA ASP A 50 9.85 15.60 -2.83
C ASP A 50 10.34 15.71 -4.28
N ILE A 51 11.06 14.71 -4.79
CA ILE A 51 11.58 14.68 -6.18
C ILE A 51 10.45 14.52 -7.20
N VAL A 52 9.46 13.66 -6.94
CA VAL A 52 8.34 13.42 -7.87
C VAL A 52 7.22 14.45 -7.76
N GLY A 53 7.33 15.41 -6.83
CA GLY A 53 6.36 16.49 -6.64
C GLY A 53 5.05 16.04 -5.99
N ILE A 54 5.07 15.04 -5.11
CA ILE A 54 3.94 14.72 -4.22
C ILE A 54 4.29 15.08 -2.78
N THR A 55 3.28 15.39 -1.98
CA THR A 55 3.51 15.64 -0.54
C THR A 55 3.98 14.36 0.15
N ARG A 56 4.78 14.51 1.21
CA ARG A 56 5.22 13.39 2.05
C ARG A 56 4.03 12.65 2.67
N GLN A 57 2.95 13.38 3.00
CA GLN A 57 1.71 12.78 3.49
C GLN A 57 1.01 11.92 2.43
N THR A 58 1.05 12.31 1.15
CA THR A 58 0.55 11.47 0.06
C THR A 58 1.37 10.18 -0.07
N ALA A 59 2.69 10.24 0.12
CA ALA A 59 3.53 9.04 0.15
C ALA A 59 3.21 8.13 1.35
N VAL A 60 2.98 8.70 2.54
CA VAL A 60 2.53 7.94 3.73
C VAL A 60 1.14 7.34 3.50
N LEU A 61 0.23 8.06 2.85
CA LEU A 61 -1.10 7.56 2.50
C LEU A 61 -1.02 6.38 1.52
N ALA A 62 -0.18 6.49 0.49
CA ALA A 62 0.08 5.41 -0.47
C ALA A 62 0.64 4.16 0.21
N PHE A 63 1.58 4.35 1.15
CA PHE A 63 2.09 3.27 2.00
C PHE A 63 0.97 2.66 2.85
N GLY A 64 0.21 3.48 3.58
CA GLY A 64 -0.83 3.01 4.50
C GLY A 64 -1.94 2.22 3.80
N PHE A 65 -2.39 2.69 2.63
CA PHE A 65 -3.36 1.95 1.82
C PHE A 65 -2.78 0.64 1.30
N GLY A 66 -1.53 0.62 0.84
CA GLY A 66 -0.90 -0.61 0.36
C GLY A 66 -0.76 -1.66 1.46
N ASP A 67 -0.31 -1.24 2.65
CA ASP A 67 -0.20 -2.09 3.83
C ASP A 67 -1.55 -2.66 4.27
N GLY A 68 -2.53 -1.78 4.48
CA GLY A 68 -3.86 -2.14 4.95
C GLY A 68 -4.60 -3.07 3.99
N PHE A 69 -4.52 -2.79 2.67
CA PHE A 69 -5.14 -3.61 1.64
C PHE A 69 -4.63 -5.05 1.64
N SER A 70 -3.31 -5.22 1.66
CA SER A 70 -2.69 -6.54 1.54
C SER A 70 -2.86 -7.41 2.80
N ASN A 71 -3.12 -6.81 3.97
CA ASN A 71 -3.36 -7.54 5.22
C ASN A 71 -4.60 -8.45 5.20
N MET A 72 -5.59 -8.15 4.36
CA MET A 72 -6.81 -8.96 4.20
C MET A 72 -6.70 -10.01 3.09
N LEU A 73 -5.65 -9.93 2.27
CA LEU A 73 -5.44 -10.77 1.09
C LEU A 73 -4.35 -11.80 1.29
N TYR A 74 -3.22 -11.44 1.91
CA TYR A 74 -2.05 -12.31 1.87
C TYR A 74 -2.09 -13.42 2.91
N PRO A 75 -1.74 -14.67 2.52
CA PRO A 75 -1.69 -15.78 3.46
C PRO A 75 -0.52 -15.67 4.43
N SER A 76 0.45 -14.78 4.16
CA SER A 76 1.55 -14.46 5.08
C SER A 76 1.11 -13.62 6.29
N ASN A 77 -0.13 -13.10 6.30
CA ASN A 77 -0.64 -12.36 7.43
C ASN A 77 -1.14 -13.32 8.54
N ALA A 78 -0.38 -13.39 9.63
CA ALA A 78 -0.68 -14.25 10.77
C ALA A 78 -2.04 -13.93 11.42
N LEU A 79 -2.42 -12.65 11.52
CA LEU A 79 -3.68 -12.24 12.13
C LEU A 79 -4.89 -12.74 11.32
N LEU A 80 -4.80 -12.70 9.99
CA LEU A 80 -5.84 -13.24 9.11
C LEU A 80 -6.00 -14.75 9.33
N LEU A 81 -4.90 -15.51 9.32
CA LEU A 81 -4.95 -16.97 9.50
C LEU A 81 -5.42 -17.39 10.90
N ILE A 82 -4.97 -16.69 11.94
CA ILE A 82 -5.43 -16.92 13.31
C ILE A 82 -6.93 -16.63 13.42
N GLY A 83 -7.39 -15.51 12.85
CA GLY A 83 -8.81 -15.15 12.82
C GLY A 83 -9.66 -16.20 12.11
N LEU A 84 -9.22 -16.68 10.94
CA LEU A 84 -9.89 -17.76 10.22
C LEU A 84 -9.89 -19.08 10.99
N GLY A 85 -8.83 -19.37 11.76
CA GLY A 85 -8.73 -20.56 12.62
C GLY A 85 -9.78 -20.63 13.72
N PHE A 86 -10.38 -19.50 14.12
CA PHE A 86 -11.54 -19.46 15.02
C PHE A 86 -12.88 -19.68 14.31
N THR A 87 -12.87 -19.85 13.00
CA THR A 87 -14.06 -20.03 12.17
C THR A 87 -13.99 -21.35 11.39
N VAL A 88 -15.11 -21.73 10.76
CA VAL A 88 -15.17 -22.89 9.84
C VAL A 88 -14.75 -22.53 8.40
N VAL A 89 -14.27 -21.31 8.16
CA VAL A 89 -13.99 -20.78 6.83
C VAL A 89 -12.52 -20.99 6.48
N SER A 90 -12.26 -21.75 5.42
CA SER A 90 -10.90 -21.91 4.90
C SER A 90 -10.43 -20.64 4.18
N TYR A 91 -9.11 -20.42 4.13
CA TYR A 91 -8.52 -19.27 3.45
C TYR A 91 -8.94 -19.10 1.97
N PRO A 92 -8.98 -20.15 1.12
CA PRO A 92 -9.46 -19.99 -0.26
C PRO A 92 -10.92 -19.52 -0.34
N LYS A 93 -11.76 -19.99 0.59
CA LYS A 93 -13.17 -19.61 0.69
C LYS A 93 -13.31 -18.16 1.14
N TRP A 94 -12.50 -17.73 2.11
CA TRP A 94 -12.41 -16.33 2.54
C TRP A 94 -12.05 -15.40 1.38
N ILE A 95 -11.03 -15.75 0.59
CA ILE A 95 -10.61 -14.94 -0.56
C ILE A 95 -11.74 -14.87 -1.60
N ALA A 96 -12.36 -16.00 -1.96
CA ALA A 96 -13.46 -16.01 -2.92
C ALA A 96 -14.65 -15.13 -2.47
N TRP A 97 -14.91 -15.05 -1.16
CA TRP A 97 -15.98 -14.22 -0.61
C TRP A 97 -15.62 -12.74 -0.55
N THR A 98 -14.36 -12.43 -0.28
CA THR A 98 -13.92 -11.05 -0.06
C THR A 98 -13.40 -10.39 -1.32
N ILE A 99 -13.06 -11.12 -2.38
CA ILE A 99 -12.42 -10.56 -3.59
C ILE A 99 -13.23 -9.44 -4.24
N GLY A 100 -14.56 -9.53 -4.24
CA GLY A 100 -15.43 -8.46 -4.73
C GLY A 100 -15.30 -7.18 -3.90
N LEU A 101 -15.28 -7.32 -2.58
CA LEU A 101 -15.02 -6.19 -1.66
C LEU A 101 -13.60 -5.66 -1.83
N GLN A 102 -12.60 -6.53 -2.01
CA GLN A 102 -11.22 -6.11 -2.26
C GLN A 102 -11.10 -5.31 -3.56
N ALA A 103 -11.80 -5.70 -4.62
CA ALA A 103 -11.80 -4.92 -5.86
C ALA A 103 -12.36 -3.50 -5.64
N VAL A 104 -13.45 -3.37 -4.88
CA VAL A 104 -14.02 -2.06 -4.50
C VAL A 104 -13.02 -1.26 -3.65
N MET A 105 -12.42 -1.88 -2.64
CA MET A 105 -11.43 -1.23 -1.78
C MET A 105 -10.21 -0.76 -2.57
N PHE A 106 -9.73 -1.55 -3.54
CA PHE A 106 -8.65 -1.16 -4.43
C PHE A 106 -9.01 0.10 -5.23
N LEU A 107 -10.19 0.13 -5.85
CA LEU A 107 -10.66 1.30 -6.60
C LEU A 107 -10.80 2.53 -5.71
N VAL A 108 -11.33 2.37 -4.51
CA VAL A 108 -11.46 3.45 -3.52
C VAL A 108 -10.09 3.96 -3.10
N SER A 109 -9.12 3.09 -2.82
CA SER A 109 -7.76 3.49 -2.48
C SER A 109 -7.10 4.28 -3.61
N ILE A 110 -7.23 3.84 -4.87
CA ILE A 110 -6.71 4.57 -6.03
C ILE A 110 -7.40 5.94 -6.20
N LEU A 111 -8.72 6.00 -6.01
CA LEU A 111 -9.47 7.26 -6.07
C LEU A 111 -8.99 8.24 -5.00
N PHE A 112 -8.80 7.77 -3.77
CA PHE A 112 -8.33 8.62 -2.67
C PHE A 112 -6.88 9.07 -2.88
N LEU A 113 -6.02 8.24 -3.47
CA LEU A 113 -4.67 8.66 -3.87
C LEU A 113 -4.70 9.72 -4.98
N PHE A 114 -5.59 9.56 -5.96
CA PHE A 114 -5.80 10.59 -6.97
C PHE A 114 -6.22 11.92 -6.34
N LEU A 115 -7.20 11.89 -5.43
CA LEU A 115 -7.66 13.09 -4.71
C LEU A 115 -6.54 13.69 -3.86
N ALA A 116 -5.74 12.86 -3.19
CA ALA A 116 -4.61 13.33 -2.37
C ALA A 116 -3.57 14.07 -3.21
N VAL A 117 -3.22 13.54 -4.39
CA VAL A 117 -2.31 14.19 -5.33
C VAL A 117 -2.92 15.48 -5.90
N ALA A 118 -4.19 15.45 -6.32
CA ALA A 118 -4.86 16.58 -6.94
C ALA A 118 -5.07 17.77 -5.98
N LEU A 119 -5.34 17.48 -4.71
CA LEU A 119 -5.58 18.48 -3.67
C LEU A 119 -4.30 18.95 -2.97
N GLY A 120 -3.15 18.30 -3.22
CA GLY A 120 -1.92 18.55 -2.47
C GLY A 120 -2.08 18.21 -0.99
N TYR A 121 -2.59 17.02 -0.69
CA TYR A 121 -2.99 16.62 0.66
C TYR A 121 -1.83 16.65 1.67
N GLY A 122 -2.04 17.38 2.77
CA GLY A 122 -1.15 17.42 3.94
C GLY A 122 -0.06 18.49 3.88
N PRO A 123 0.60 18.79 5.02
CA PRO A 123 1.74 19.70 5.04
C PRO A 123 2.91 19.18 4.20
N PHE A 124 3.59 20.11 3.54
CA PHE A 124 4.78 19.89 2.71
C PHE A 124 5.98 19.40 3.54
#